data_AF-A0A2W7AMQ6-F1
#
_entry.id   AF-A0A2W7AMQ6-F1
#
_cell.length_a   1.000
_cell.length_b   1.000
_cell.length_c   1.000
_cell.angle_alpha   90.00
_cell.angle_beta   90.00
_cell.angle_gamma   90.00
#
_symmetry.space_group_name_H-M   'P 1'
#
loop_
_entity.id
_entity.type
_entity.pdbx_description
1 polymer ?
#
loop_
_entity_poly.entity_id
_entity_poly.type
_entity_poly.pdbx_seq_one_letter_code
_entity_poly.pdbx_strand_id
1 'polypeptide(L)' 'MQYLMTDLHQRFVGSLHYNKPLAVGDVFRADNTKTYTVVSINDTRNQSKDVKSVTVIPVREPVSAS' A
#
# COMPACT_ATOMS: atom_id res chain seq x y z
N MET A 1 0.76 -9.89 -8.25
CA MET A 1 1.10 -10.02 -6.82
C MET A 1 0.01 -9.36 -6.01
N GLN A 2 -0.35 -9.96 -4.89
CA GLN A 2 -1.32 -9.44 -3.93
C GLN A 2 -0.57 -8.69 -2.83
N TYR A 3 -1.02 -7.49 -2.52
CA TYR A 3 -0.51 -6.70 -1.42
C TYR A 3 -1.58 -6.55 -0.35
N LEU A 4 -1.21 -6.83 0.90
CA LEU A 4 -2.01 -6.52 2.09
C LEU A 4 -1.54 -5.18 2.62
N MET A 5 -2.42 -4.19 2.66
CA MET A 5 -2.09 -2.82 3.03
C MET A 5 -2.48 -2.55 4.47
N THR A 6 -1.53 -2.05 5.25
CA THR A 6 -1.76 -1.56 6.61
C THR A 6 -1.38 -0.09 6.75
N ASP A 7 -1.99 0.63 7.70
CA ASP A 7 -1.55 1.99 8.05
C ASP A 7 -0.38 1.97 9.06
N LEU A 8 0.08 3.16 9.45
CA LEU A 8 1.15 3.32 10.46
C LEU A 8 0.77 2.75 11.84
N HIS A 9 -0.51 2.57 12.12
CA HIS A 9 -1.02 1.95 13.34
C HIS A 9 -1.23 0.44 13.18
N GLN A 10 -0.69 -0.15 12.11
CA GLN A 10 -0.84 -1.58 11.76
C GLN A 10 -2.29 -2.02 11.55
N ARG A 11 -3.21 -1.09 11.26
CA ARG A 11 -4.60 -1.43 10.94
C ARG A 11 -4.71 -1.83 9.48
N PHE A 12 -5.49 -2.87 9.20
CA PHE A 12 -5.77 -3.27 7.82
C PHE A 12 -6.59 -2.19 7.10
N VAL A 13 -6.07 -1.71 5.98
CA VAL A 13 -6.70 -0.64 5.16
C VAL A 13 -7.30 -1.21 3.88
N GLY A 14 -6.79 -2.35 3.42
CA GLY A 14 -7.31 -3.04 2.25
C GLY A 14 -6.28 -3.92 1.57
N SER A 15 -6.57 -4.30 0.34
CA SER A 15 -5.69 -5.13 -0.47
C SER A 15 -5.54 -4.53 -1.86
N LEU A 16 -4.38 -4.73 -2.49
CA LEU A 16 -4.10 -4.26 -3.84
C LEU A 16 -3.58 -5.42 -4.69
N HIS A 17 -4.23 -5.66 -5.83
CA HIS A 17 -3.66 -6.54 -6.84
C HIS A 17 -2.80 -5.71 -7.79
N TYR A 18 -1.50 -6.00 -7.84
CA TYR A 18 -0.57 -5.26 -8.70
C TYR A 18 0.36 -6.21 -9.44
N ASN A 19 0.57 -5.95 -10.73
CA ASN A 19 1.38 -6.81 -11.60
C ASN A 19 2.88 -6.49 -11.56
N LYS A 20 3.27 -5.40 -10.87
CA LYS A 20 4.66 -4.99 -10.69
C LYS A 20 5.05 -5.04 -9.21
N PRO A 21 6.33 -5.31 -8.89
CA PRO A 21 6.81 -5.22 -7.53
C PRO A 21 6.76 -3.75 -7.06
N LEU A 22 6.10 -3.51 -5.92
CA LEU A 22 6.17 -2.23 -5.22
C LEU A 22 7.52 -2.05 -4.52
N ALA A 23 7.98 -0.81 -4.44
CA ALA A 23 9.12 -0.34 -3.67
C ALA A 23 8.70 0.70 -2.63
N VAL A 24 9.52 0.90 -1.60
CA VAL A 24 9.32 2.01 -0.65
C VAL A 24 9.46 3.34 -1.40
N GLY A 25 8.52 4.25 -1.19
CA GLY A 25 8.41 5.51 -1.92
C GLY A 25 7.44 5.48 -3.11
N ASP A 26 7.02 4.31 -3.56
CA ASP A 26 6.04 4.21 -4.64
C ASP A 26 4.71 4.82 -4.25
N VAL A 27 4.07 5.46 -5.23
CA VAL A 27 2.73 6.04 -5.11
C VAL A 27 1.79 5.29 -6.06
N PHE A 28 0.67 4.81 -5.54
CA PHE A 28 -0.34 4.11 -6.34
C PHE A 28 -1.75 4.48 -5.89
N ARG A 29 -2.70 4.33 -6.83
CA ARG A 29 -4.13 4.45 -6.55
C ARG A 29 -4.69 3.06 -6.32
N ALA A 30 -5.31 2.85 -5.15
CA ALA A 30 -5.98 1.60 -4.83
C ALA A 30 -7.42 1.58 -5.35
N ASP A 31 -8.04 0.39 -5.33
CA ASP A 31 -9.42 0.17 -5.79
C ASP A 31 -10.45 1.02 -5.04
N ASN A 32 -10.15 1.41 -3.81
CA ASN A 32 -10.98 2.33 -3.01
C ASN A 32 -10.85 3.81 -3.41
N THR A 33 -10.28 4.10 -4.59
CA THR A 33 -10.00 5.44 -5.14
C THR A 33 -9.04 6.32 -4.35
N LYS A 34 -8.49 5.81 -3.24
CA LYS A 34 -7.49 6.54 -2.45
C LYS A 34 -6.10 6.30 -3.02
N THR A 35 -5.31 7.36 -3.00
CA THR A 35 -3.90 7.32 -3.37
C THR A 35 -3.07 7.09 -2.12
N TYR A 36 -2.11 6.19 -2.21
CA TYR A 36 -1.25 5.78 -1.10
C TYR A 36 0.22 5.86 -1.49
N THR A 37 1.06 6.20 -0.51
CA THR A 37 2.52 6.06 -0.60
C THR A 37 2.95 4.84 0.21
N VAL A 38 3.78 3.97 -0.37
CA VAL A 38 4.41 2.86 0.33
C VAL A 38 5.51 3.39 1.23
N VAL A 39 5.44 3.09 2.52
CA VAL A 39 6.46 3.51 3.51
C VAL A 39 7.26 2.35 4.09
N SER A 40 6.72 1.12 4.00
CA SER A 40 7.44 -0.09 4.39
C SER A 40 6.91 -1.30 3.63
N ILE A 41 7.79 -2.27 3.39
CA ILE A 41 7.45 -3.55 2.78
C ILE A 41 7.89 -4.64 3.75
N ASN A 42 6.92 -5.34 4.32
CA ASN A 42 7.14 -6.52 5.12
C ASN A 42 7.02 -7.76 4.23
N ASP A 43 8.17 -8.20 3.73
CA ASP A 43 8.29 -9.49 3.07
C ASP A 43 8.33 -10.57 4.15
N THR A 44 7.16 -10.95 4.68
CA THR A 44 7.07 -12.03 5.65
C THR A 44 7.66 -13.29 5.04
N ARG A 45 8.84 -13.68 5.55
CA ARG A 45 9.51 -14.94 5.22
C ARG A 45 8.53 -16.09 5.40
N ASN A 46 8.40 -16.92 4.36
CA ASN A 46 7.60 -18.15 4.31
C ASN A 46 6.09 -17.97 4.19
N GLN A 47 5.55 -18.07 2.96
CA GLN A 47 4.71 -19.20 2.52
C GLN A 47 3.96 -18.94 1.20
N SER A 48 3.96 -17.72 0.65
CA SER A 48 3.44 -17.47 -0.70
C SER A 48 4.19 -16.33 -1.39
N LYS A 49 4.88 -16.64 -2.49
CA LYS A 49 5.62 -15.65 -3.30
C LYS A 49 4.70 -14.56 -3.86
N ASP A 50 3.40 -14.84 -3.90
CA ASP A 50 2.39 -13.98 -4.50
C ASP A 50 1.72 -13.01 -3.53
N VAL A 51 1.98 -13.10 -2.21
CA VAL A 51 1.38 -12.20 -1.22
C VAL A 51 2.45 -11.45 -0.42
N LYS A 52 2.38 -10.12 -0.38
CA LYS A 52 3.29 -9.26 0.39
C LYS A 52 2.50 -8.33 1.31
N SER A 53 3.04 -8.04 2.49
CA SER A 53 2.45 -7.04 3.39
C SER A 53 3.17 -5.70 3.21
N VAL A 54 2.42 -4.61 3.09
CA VAL A 54 2.96 -3.26 2.91
C VAL A 54 2.30 -2.29 3.88
N THR A 55 3.09 -1.38 4.41
CA THR A 55 2.59 -0.24 5.17
C THR A 55 2.48 0.95 4.25
N VAL A 56 1.35 1.64 4.32
CA VAL A 56 1.01 2.76 3.45
C VAL A 56 0.50 3.96 4.24
N ILE A 57 0.69 5.15 3.67
CA ILE A 57 0.06 6.38 4.14
C ILE A 57 -0.80 6.98 3.01
N PRO A 58 -1.99 7.51 3.32
CA PRO A 58 -2.79 8.19 2.32
C PRO A 58 -2.09 9.47 1.87
N VAL A 59 -2.02 9.69 0.56
CA VAL A 59 -1.63 10.99 0.01
C VAL A 59 -2.80 11.93 0.23
N ARG A 60 -2.58 12.97 1.05
CA ARG A 60 -3.54 14.08 1.11
C ARG A 60 -3.41 14.83 -0.20
N GLU A 61 -4.46 14.84 -1.02
CA GLU A 61 -4.56 15.88 -2.03
C GLU A 61 -4.51 17.22 -1.29
N PRO A 62 -3.72 18.20 -1.74
CA PRO A 62 -3.82 19.54 -1.19
C PRO A 62 -5.28 19.94 -1.33
N VAL A 63 -5.96 20.16 -0.20
CA VAL A 63 -7.28 20.77 -0.19
C VAL A 63 -7.05 22.10 -0.87
N SER A 64 -7.44 22.22 -2.14
CA SER A 64 -7.52 23.52 -2.78
C SER A 64 -8.56 24.27 -1.96
N ALA A 65 -8.09 25.17 -1.10
CA ALA A 65 -8.94 26.09 -0.40
C ALA A 65 -9.54 27.01 -1.47
N SER A 66 -10.74 26.66 -1.92
CA SER A 66 -11.62 27.50 -2.74
C SER A 66 -12.58 28.24 -1.82
#